data_AF-A0A9X5GS09-F1
#
_entry.id   AF-A0A9X5GS09-F1
#
_cell.length_a   1.000
_cell.length_b   1.000
_cell.length_c   1.000
_cell.angle_alpha   90.00
_cell.angle_beta   90.00
_cell.angle_gamma   90.00
#
_symmetry.space_group_name_H-M   'P 1'
#
loop_
_entity.id
_entity.type
_entity.pdbx_description
1 polymer ?
#
loop_
_entity_poly.entity_id
_entity_poly.type
_entity_poly.pdbx_seq_one_letter_code
_entity_poly.pdbx_strand_id
1 'polypeptide(L)'
;MRNIFKLNPQVSMASKIAIYGAGKSGRNVKKKLNHMGIDVHAFIDSDELKMGTICDGIMIHEINWLKENNAICIIPGGFQEKIYMVCHKNSIKNLFLDFKEGFEVILAETTTQSLYALTDEIRKKKIYILGTGKYSRRLFILLNSVYDNIKIEGFLRFSLDKNYTGNSIFNHKIFNYTELADDNIAIFSTKINFLFN
;
A
#
# COMPACT_ATOMS: atom_id res chain seq x y z
N MET A 1 13.30 7.45 6.55
CA MET A 1 11.99 7.15 5.93
C MET A 1 11.35 8.47 5.52
N ARG A 2 11.00 8.65 4.24
CA ARG A 2 10.38 9.91 3.76
C ARG A 2 8.96 10.06 4.32
N ASN A 3 8.51 11.30 4.49
CA ASN A 3 7.17 11.61 5.01
C ASN A 3 6.10 10.96 4.11
N ILE A 4 5.35 9.99 4.65
CA ILE A 4 4.30 9.25 3.92
C ILE A 4 3.25 10.16 3.30
N PHE A 5 3.03 11.35 3.88
CA PHE A 5 2.13 12.38 3.36
C PHE A 5 2.72 13.12 2.14
N LYS A 6 4.04 13.21 2.00
CA LYS A 6 4.65 13.72 0.76
C LYS A 6 4.44 12.77 -0.41
N LEU A 7 4.42 11.47 -0.13
CA LEU A 7 4.19 10.43 -1.15
C LEU A 7 2.70 10.22 -1.45
N ASN A 8 1.83 10.63 -0.53
CA ASN A 8 0.39 10.46 -0.64
C ASN A 8 -0.32 11.75 -0.21
N PRO A 9 -0.21 12.82 -1.01
CA PRO A 9 -0.75 14.14 -0.66
C PRO A 9 -2.27 14.17 -0.48
N GLN A 10 -2.98 13.17 -1.02
CA GLN A 10 -4.41 12.95 -0.77
C GLN A 10 -4.72 12.59 0.69
N VAL A 11 -3.71 12.17 1.45
CA VAL A 11 -3.82 12.01 2.90
C VAL A 11 -3.70 13.39 3.52
N SER A 12 -4.84 13.98 3.86
CA SER A 12 -4.86 15.21 4.66
C SER A 12 -4.21 14.94 6.03
N MET A 13 -3.51 15.93 6.59
CA MET A 13 -3.01 15.84 7.97
C MET A 13 -4.14 15.69 9.01
N ALA A 14 -5.40 15.92 8.61
CA ALA A 14 -6.57 15.79 9.47
C ALA A 14 -7.15 14.36 9.52
N SER A 15 -6.58 13.41 8.78
CA SER A 15 -7.08 12.04 8.75
C SER A 15 -6.62 11.26 9.97
N LYS A 16 -7.55 10.60 10.68
CA LYS A 16 -7.20 9.67 11.76
C LYS A 16 -6.38 8.51 11.21
N ILE A 17 -5.31 8.13 11.88
CA ILE A 17 -4.44 7.01 11.47
C ILE A 17 -4.63 5.83 12.40
N ALA A 18 -4.80 4.66 11.81
CA ALA A 18 -4.86 3.39 12.52
C ALA A 18 -3.85 2.41 11.94
N ILE A 19 -3.42 1.46 12.76
CA ILE A 19 -2.48 0.40 12.35
C ILE A 19 -3.17 -0.95 12.48
N TYR A 20 -3.17 -1.76 11.42
CA TYR A 20 -3.68 -3.12 11.47
C TYR A 20 -2.69 -4.06 12.16
N GLY A 21 -3.05 -4.54 13.35
CA GLY A 21 -2.30 -5.46 14.18
C GLY A 21 -1.52 -4.74 15.29
N ALA A 22 -1.83 -5.06 16.55
CA ALA A 22 -1.17 -4.52 17.74
C ALA A 22 0.11 -5.29 18.14
N GLY A 23 0.63 -6.15 17.25
CA GLY A 23 1.84 -6.94 17.50
C GLY A 23 3.14 -6.14 17.38
N LYS A 24 4.29 -6.85 17.48
CA LYS A 24 5.63 -6.24 17.39
C LYS A 24 5.81 -5.33 16.16
N SER A 25 5.36 -5.77 14.99
CA SER A 25 5.47 -4.99 13.75
C SER A 25 4.63 -3.71 13.82
N GLY A 26 3.37 -3.78 14.24
CA GLY A 26 2.52 -2.59 14.35
C GLY A 26 3.02 -1.58 15.39
N ARG A 27 3.54 -2.08 16.51
CA ARG A 27 4.18 -1.23 17.52
C ARG A 27 5.45 -0.54 16.99
N ASN A 28 6.25 -1.22 16.17
CA ASN A 28 7.40 -0.60 15.51
C ASN A 28 6.96 0.50 14.52
N VAL A 29 5.91 0.26 13.74
CA VAL A 29 5.33 1.27 12.84
C VAL A 29 4.85 2.50 13.64
N LYS A 30 4.11 2.27 14.73
CA LYS A 30 3.68 3.33 15.62
C LYS A 30 4.85 4.18 16.11
N LYS A 31 5.93 3.53 16.60
CA LYS A 31 7.13 4.24 17.07
C LYS A 31 7.77 5.11 15.99
N LYS A 32 7.81 4.63 14.74
CA LYS A 32 8.32 5.38 13.57
C LYS A 32 7.43 6.59 13.27
N LEU A 33 6.11 6.40 13.22
CA LEU A 33 5.14 7.48 12.97
C LEU A 33 5.22 8.56 14.06
N ASN A 34 5.28 8.17 15.33
CA ASN A 34 5.42 9.11 16.44
C ASN A 34 6.73 9.92 16.35
N HIS A 35 7.85 9.29 15.95
CA HIS A 35 9.11 10.02 15.70
C HIS A 35 9.00 11.05 14.57
N MET A 36 8.03 10.90 13.68
CA MET A 36 7.74 11.83 12.58
C MET A 36 6.67 12.86 12.97
N GLY A 37 6.23 12.90 14.23
CA GLY A 37 5.17 13.78 14.72
C GLY A 37 3.78 13.39 14.24
N ILE A 38 3.58 12.10 13.90
CA ILE A 38 2.31 11.57 13.40
C ILE A 38 1.63 10.75 14.49
N ASP A 39 0.44 11.16 14.88
CA ASP A 39 -0.33 10.48 15.92
C ASP A 39 -1.14 9.30 15.37
N VAL A 40 -0.89 8.13 15.94
CA VAL A 40 -1.71 6.94 15.72
C VAL A 40 -2.87 6.95 16.71
N HIS A 41 -4.08 6.77 16.19
CA HIS A 41 -5.34 6.90 16.94
C HIS A 41 -5.95 5.54 17.33
N ALA A 42 -5.63 4.48 16.59
CA ALA A 42 -6.16 3.14 16.85
C ALA A 42 -5.20 2.04 16.40
N PHE A 43 -5.28 0.90 17.06
CA PHE A 43 -4.91 -0.38 16.46
C PHE A 43 -6.17 -1.09 15.99
N ILE A 44 -6.08 -1.81 14.87
CA ILE A 44 -7.16 -2.66 14.36
C ILE A 44 -6.72 -4.11 14.48
N ASP A 45 -7.48 -4.96 15.16
CA ASP A 45 -7.17 -6.39 15.27
C ASP A 45 -8.42 -7.22 14.95
N SER A 46 -8.22 -8.46 14.52
CA SER A 46 -9.32 -9.41 14.30
C SER A 46 -9.57 -10.32 15.51
N ASP A 47 -8.66 -10.28 16.49
CA ASP A 47 -8.79 -11.03 17.74
C ASP A 47 -9.77 -10.32 18.69
N GLU A 48 -10.96 -10.91 18.84
CA GLU A 48 -12.04 -10.39 19.69
C GLU A 48 -11.60 -10.22 21.15
N LEU A 49 -10.66 -11.05 21.63
CA LEU A 49 -10.16 -10.96 23.01
C LEU A 49 -9.33 -9.71 23.28
N LYS A 50 -8.84 -9.05 22.22
CA LYS A 50 -8.08 -7.80 22.31
C LYS A 50 -8.95 -6.56 22.14
N MET A 51 -10.19 -6.69 21.67
CA MET A 51 -11.04 -5.54 21.39
C MET A 51 -11.32 -4.74 22.65
N GLY A 52 -11.23 -3.41 22.55
CA GLY A 52 -11.39 -2.49 23.68
C GLY A 52 -10.20 -2.44 24.65
N THR A 53 -9.20 -3.33 24.50
CA THR A 53 -7.97 -3.28 25.30
C THR A 53 -7.03 -2.17 24.80
N ILE A 54 -6.04 -1.83 25.62
CA ILE A 54 -5.05 -0.77 25.32
C ILE A 54 -3.69 -1.41 25.01
N CYS A 55 -3.09 -1.04 23.89
CA CYS A 55 -1.72 -1.38 23.52
C CYS A 55 -0.90 -0.12 23.28
N ASP A 56 0.21 0.02 24.01
CA ASP A 56 1.06 1.22 23.99
C ASP A 56 0.26 2.52 24.13
N GLY A 57 -0.77 2.55 24.98
CA GLY A 57 -1.62 3.74 25.19
C GLY A 57 -2.65 4.03 24.09
N ILE A 58 -2.83 3.12 23.13
CA ILE A 58 -3.82 3.23 22.05
C ILE A 58 -4.83 2.09 22.18
N MET A 59 -6.12 2.40 22.00
CA MET A 59 -7.18 1.39 22.04
C MET A 59 -7.15 0.50 20.78
N ILE A 60 -7.39 -0.80 20.99
CA ILE A 60 -7.58 -1.77 19.92
C ILE A 60 -9.06 -1.83 19.56
N HIS A 61 -9.37 -1.62 18.28
CA HIS A 61 -10.72 -1.63 17.73
C HIS A 61 -10.89 -2.69 16.65
N GLU A 62 -12.15 -2.99 16.34
CA GLU A 62 -12.50 -3.81 15.20
C GLU A 62 -12.40 -3.01 13.89
N ILE A 63 -12.50 -3.71 12.75
CA ILE A 63 -12.31 -3.08 11.44
C ILE A 63 -13.34 -2.00 11.11
N ASN A 64 -14.56 -2.07 11.67
CA ASN A 64 -15.62 -1.09 11.43
C ASN A 64 -15.20 0.33 11.86
N TRP A 65 -14.37 0.44 12.90
CA TRP A 65 -13.85 1.70 13.39
C TRP A 65 -13.18 2.51 12.28
N LEU A 66 -12.48 1.84 11.35
CA LEU A 66 -11.85 2.50 10.20
C LEU A 66 -12.85 3.25 9.34
N LYS A 67 -14.01 2.63 9.08
CA LYS A 67 -15.06 3.22 8.24
C LYS A 67 -15.76 4.36 8.96
N GLU A 68 -16.15 4.14 10.21
CA GLU A 68 -16.83 5.12 11.06
C GLU A 68 -16.02 6.40 11.27
N ASN A 69 -14.70 6.26 11.29
CA ASN A 69 -13.77 7.36 11.53
C ASN A 69 -13.12 7.89 10.25
N ASN A 70 -13.50 7.37 9.07
CA ASN A 70 -12.83 7.64 7.79
C ASN A 70 -11.29 7.55 7.91
N ALA A 71 -10.82 6.58 8.67
CA ALA A 71 -9.43 6.48 9.07
C ALA A 71 -8.56 5.86 7.98
N ILE A 72 -7.28 6.18 8.07
CA ILE A 72 -6.22 5.62 7.25
C ILE A 72 -5.68 4.40 7.96
N CYS A 73 -5.71 3.26 7.30
CA CYS A 73 -5.25 2.00 7.88
C CYS A 73 -3.87 1.66 7.33
N ILE A 74 -2.86 1.58 8.20
CA ILE A 74 -1.51 1.13 7.85
C ILE A 74 -1.37 -0.34 8.22
N ILE A 75 -1.02 -1.20 7.26
CA ILE A 75 -0.77 -2.64 7.47
C ILE A 75 0.74 -2.87 7.57
N PRO A 76 1.27 -3.21 8.76
CA PRO A 76 2.67 -3.53 8.96
C PRO A 76 3.09 -4.83 8.27
N GLY A 77 4.30 -4.86 7.72
CA GLY A 77 4.90 -6.07 7.15
C GLY A 77 4.48 -6.35 5.70
N GLY A 78 4.00 -5.35 4.98
CA GLY A 78 3.62 -5.42 3.58
C GLY A 78 2.20 -5.94 3.34
N PHE A 79 1.93 -6.30 2.09
CA PHE A 79 0.61 -6.81 1.70
C PHE A 79 0.33 -8.16 2.31
N GLN A 80 -0.70 -8.20 3.14
CA GLN A 80 -1.28 -9.45 3.62
C GLN A 80 -2.63 -9.62 2.94
N GLU A 81 -2.72 -10.56 1.99
CA GLU A 81 -3.90 -10.76 1.15
C GLU A 81 -5.18 -10.90 1.99
N LYS A 82 -5.12 -11.65 3.10
CA LYS A 82 -6.23 -11.78 4.04
C LYS A 82 -6.69 -10.42 4.57
N ILE A 83 -5.77 -9.59 5.05
CA ILE A 83 -6.10 -8.27 5.60
C ILE A 83 -6.67 -7.36 4.50
N TYR A 84 -6.07 -7.37 3.31
CA TYR A 84 -6.58 -6.63 2.17
C TYR A 84 -8.01 -7.04 1.81
N MET A 85 -8.29 -8.34 1.77
CA MET A 85 -9.63 -8.86 1.47
C MET A 85 -10.64 -8.46 2.55
N VAL A 86 -10.26 -8.45 3.83
CA VAL A 86 -11.12 -7.97 4.92
C VAL A 86 -11.39 -6.47 4.75
N CYS A 87 -10.37 -5.65 4.47
CA CYS A 87 -10.52 -4.22 4.22
C CYS A 87 -11.43 -3.95 3.01
N HIS A 88 -11.24 -4.69 1.91
CA HIS A 88 -12.05 -4.59 0.71
C HIS A 88 -13.51 -4.99 0.95
N LYS A 89 -13.76 -6.11 1.64
CA LYS A 89 -15.12 -6.56 2.00
C LYS A 89 -15.86 -5.50 2.84
N ASN A 90 -15.14 -4.78 3.69
CA ASN A 90 -15.68 -3.72 4.53
C ASN A 90 -15.70 -2.34 3.85
N SER A 91 -15.38 -2.27 2.55
CA SER A 91 -15.34 -1.01 1.78
C SER A 91 -14.40 0.05 2.37
N ILE A 92 -13.31 -0.38 3.02
CA ILE A 92 -12.25 0.51 3.50
C ILE A 92 -11.43 0.98 2.30
N LYS A 93 -11.35 2.30 2.12
CA LYS A 93 -10.74 2.91 0.93
C LYS A 93 -9.29 3.38 1.19
N ASN A 94 -9.04 3.95 2.36
CA ASN A 94 -7.76 4.52 2.74
C ASN A 94 -6.78 3.47 3.32
N LEU A 95 -6.32 2.54 2.49
CA LEU A 95 -5.36 1.51 2.90
C LEU A 95 -3.93 1.92 2.55
N PHE A 96 -3.03 1.74 3.52
CA PHE A 96 -1.60 1.92 3.42
C PHE A 96 -0.87 0.64 3.81
N LEU A 97 0.16 0.28 3.08
CA LEU A 97 0.96 -0.91 3.33
C LEU A 97 2.35 -0.44 3.73
N ASP A 98 2.76 -0.74 4.96
CA ASP A 98 4.13 -0.50 5.40
C ASP A 98 4.97 -1.72 5.01
N PHE A 99 5.70 -1.58 3.92
CA PHE A 99 6.61 -2.62 3.46
C PHE A 99 7.92 -2.59 4.25
N LYS A 100 8.70 -3.67 4.10
CA LYS A 100 10.04 -3.80 4.67
C LYS A 100 10.88 -2.53 4.43
N GLU A 101 11.76 -2.20 5.38
CA GLU A 101 12.70 -1.08 5.24
C GLU A 101 13.36 -1.11 3.86
N GLY A 102 13.23 -0.02 3.09
CA GLY A 102 13.73 0.09 1.72
C GLY A 102 12.66 0.08 0.63
N PHE A 103 11.55 -0.63 0.82
CA PHE A 103 10.58 -0.79 -0.24
C PHE A 103 9.43 0.23 -0.13
N GLU A 104 9.24 1.07 -1.14
CA GLU A 104 8.16 2.07 -1.13
C GLU A 104 7.01 1.61 -2.04
N VAL A 105 5.78 1.67 -1.53
CA VAL A 105 4.58 1.34 -2.31
C VAL A 105 3.61 2.49 -2.36
N ILE A 106 3.23 2.82 -3.58
CA ILE A 106 2.25 3.85 -3.89
C ILE A 106 0.90 3.16 -4.04
N LEU A 107 0.00 3.49 -3.12
CA LEU A 107 -1.37 3.01 -3.12
C LEU A 107 -2.24 4.09 -3.72
N ALA A 108 -2.83 3.75 -4.86
CA ALA A 108 -3.67 4.65 -5.60
C ALA A 108 -5.03 3.99 -5.79
N GLU A 109 -6.08 4.61 -5.28
CA GLU A 109 -7.44 4.14 -5.50
C GLU A 109 -7.82 4.26 -6.97
N THR A 110 -7.26 5.26 -7.67
CA THR A 110 -7.48 5.50 -9.09
C THR A 110 -6.17 5.56 -9.84
N THR A 111 -6.18 5.24 -11.14
CA THR A 111 -5.00 5.39 -11.98
C THR A 111 -4.47 6.82 -11.98
N THR A 112 -5.34 7.82 -11.94
CA THR A 112 -4.98 9.24 -11.82
C THR A 112 -4.14 9.52 -10.56
N GLN A 113 -4.53 8.95 -9.42
CA GLN A 113 -3.73 9.06 -8.19
C GLN A 113 -2.37 8.36 -8.33
N SER A 114 -2.31 7.22 -9.05
CA SER A 114 -1.03 6.57 -9.34
C SER A 114 -0.11 7.53 -10.09
N LEU A 115 -0.64 8.28 -11.05
CA LEU A 115 0.14 9.23 -11.84
C LEU A 115 0.67 10.40 -10.99
N TYR A 116 -0.17 11.00 -10.16
CA TYR A 116 0.23 12.14 -9.32
C TYR A 116 1.26 11.77 -8.25
N ALA A 117 1.26 10.52 -7.80
CA ALA A 117 2.25 10.04 -6.85
C ALA A 117 3.65 9.83 -7.49
N LEU A 118 3.75 9.74 -8.82
CA LEU A 118 5.04 9.57 -9.53
C LEU A 118 5.75 10.91 -9.75
N THR A 119 6.32 11.43 -8.67
CA THR A 119 7.24 12.58 -8.72
C THR A 119 8.48 12.28 -9.58
N ASP A 120 9.17 13.32 -10.07
CA ASP A 120 10.40 13.17 -10.86
C ASP A 120 11.47 12.31 -10.17
N GLU A 121 11.51 12.36 -8.84
CA GLU A 121 12.42 11.56 -8.06
C GLU A 121 12.05 10.07 -8.08
N ILE A 122 10.76 9.76 -7.97
CA ILE A 122 10.26 8.39 -8.03
C ILE A 122 10.46 7.81 -9.44
N ARG A 123 10.30 8.62 -10.49
CA ARG A 123 10.49 8.19 -11.89
C ARG A 123 11.92 7.74 -12.20
N LYS A 124 12.91 8.15 -11.39
CA LYS A 124 14.31 7.71 -11.52
C LYS A 124 14.55 6.33 -10.93
N LYS A 125 13.60 5.78 -10.16
CA LYS A 125 13.70 4.45 -9.55
C LYS A 125 13.14 3.39 -10.48
N LYS A 126 13.47 2.14 -10.20
CA LYS A 126 12.83 0.98 -10.83
C LYS A 126 11.40 0.85 -10.32
N ILE A 127 10.45 0.89 -11.24
CA ILE A 127 9.02 0.85 -10.95
C ILE A 127 8.46 -0.52 -11.31
N TYR A 128 7.68 -1.09 -10.41
CA TYR A 128 6.99 -2.35 -10.59
C TYR A 128 5.49 -2.15 -10.39
N ILE A 129 4.70 -3.02 -11.00
CA ILE A 129 3.25 -3.03 -10.80
C ILE A 129 2.87 -4.19 -9.89
N LEU A 130 2.13 -3.87 -8.85
CA LEU A 130 1.65 -4.86 -7.90
C LEU A 130 0.42 -5.62 -8.44
N GLY A 131 0.52 -6.94 -8.47
CA GLY A 131 -0.48 -7.86 -8.99
C GLY A 131 -0.35 -8.11 -10.49
N THR A 132 -1.06 -9.13 -10.98
CA THR A 132 -1.04 -9.54 -12.41
C THR A 132 -2.44 -9.58 -13.02
N GLY A 133 -3.44 -9.07 -12.29
CA GLY A 133 -4.84 -9.09 -12.68
C GLY A 133 -5.18 -8.04 -13.73
N LYS A 134 -6.46 -7.98 -14.10
CA LYS A 134 -6.99 -7.03 -15.09
C LYS A 134 -6.61 -5.57 -14.80
N TYR A 135 -6.68 -5.13 -13.54
CA TYR A 135 -6.35 -3.75 -13.15
C TYR A 135 -4.86 -3.45 -13.25
N SER A 136 -4.00 -4.34 -12.75
CA SER A 136 -2.54 -4.23 -12.88
C SER A 136 -2.09 -4.12 -14.35
N ARG A 137 -2.67 -4.96 -15.23
CA ARG A 137 -2.38 -4.93 -16.68
C ARG A 137 -2.81 -3.62 -17.34
N ARG A 138 -3.94 -3.05 -16.93
CA ARG A 138 -4.40 -1.76 -17.46
C ARG A 138 -3.58 -0.59 -16.93
N LEU A 139 -3.18 -0.62 -15.65
CA LEU A 139 -2.24 0.36 -15.09
C LEU A 139 -0.91 0.34 -15.86
N PHE A 140 -0.41 -0.85 -16.22
CA PHE A 140 0.78 -1.00 -17.05
C PHE A 140 0.63 -0.27 -18.38
N ILE A 141 -0.46 -0.54 -19.11
CA ILE A 141 -0.72 0.11 -20.39
C ILE A 141 -0.78 1.62 -20.21
N LEU A 142 -1.51 2.13 -19.22
CA LEU A 142 -1.62 3.58 -19.02
C LEU A 142 -0.27 4.22 -18.72
N LEU A 143 0.49 3.67 -17.77
CA LEU A 143 1.78 4.23 -17.39
C LEU A 143 2.76 4.23 -18.57
N ASN A 144 2.77 3.15 -19.35
CA ASN A 144 3.64 2.99 -20.50
C ASN A 144 3.18 3.80 -21.73
N SER A 145 1.90 4.18 -21.82
CA SER A 145 1.35 4.97 -22.93
C SER A 145 1.38 6.48 -22.67
N VAL A 146 1.34 6.92 -21.42
CA VAL A 146 1.25 8.35 -21.08
C VAL A 146 2.62 8.99 -20.84
N TYR A 147 3.64 8.19 -20.51
CA TYR A 147 4.94 8.72 -20.10
C TYR A 147 6.11 7.96 -20.71
N ASP A 148 6.91 8.66 -21.52
CA ASP A 148 8.14 8.11 -22.11
C ASP A 148 9.25 7.88 -21.07
N ASN A 149 9.14 8.46 -19.87
CA ASN A 149 10.17 8.44 -18.83
C ASN A 149 9.86 7.50 -17.66
N ILE A 150 8.79 6.71 -17.72
CA ILE A 150 8.45 5.72 -16.68
C ILE A 150 8.85 4.34 -17.18
N LYS A 151 9.97 3.82 -16.68
CA LYS A 151 10.39 2.45 -16.99
C LYS A 151 9.81 1.48 -15.97
N ILE A 152 8.80 0.73 -16.41
CA ILE A 152 8.20 -0.34 -15.62
C ILE A 152 9.07 -1.59 -15.81
N GLU A 153 9.71 -2.08 -14.76
CA GLU A 153 10.60 -3.25 -14.81
C GLU A 153 9.83 -4.58 -14.81
N GLY A 154 8.63 -4.59 -14.22
CA GLY A 154 7.70 -5.71 -14.35
C GLY A 154 6.59 -5.75 -13.34
N PHE A 155 6.08 -6.95 -13.09
CA PHE A 155 4.94 -7.18 -12.22
C PHE A 155 5.38 -7.89 -10.94
N LEU A 156 4.66 -7.67 -9.84
CA LEU A 156 4.93 -8.27 -8.55
C LEU A 156 3.78 -9.15 -8.08
N ARG A 157 4.12 -10.29 -7.50
CA ARG A 157 3.19 -11.18 -6.79
C ARG A 157 3.65 -11.38 -5.34
N PHE A 158 2.67 -11.42 -4.45
CA PHE A 158 2.87 -11.79 -3.04
C PHE A 158 2.83 -13.29 -2.81
N SER A 159 2.12 -14.00 -3.67
CA SER A 159 1.97 -15.44 -3.55
C SER A 159 3.29 -16.13 -3.88
N LEU A 160 3.71 -17.05 -3.00
CA LEU A 160 4.79 -18.02 -3.21
C LEU A 160 4.45 -19.08 -4.25
N ASP A 161 3.31 -18.95 -4.93
CA ASP A 161 2.93 -19.86 -6.01
C ASP A 161 3.96 -19.76 -7.15
N LYS A 162 4.91 -20.71 -7.11
CA LYS A 162 6.05 -20.81 -8.03
C LYS A 162 5.61 -20.86 -9.49
N ASN A 163 4.35 -21.20 -9.75
CA ASN A 163 3.78 -21.27 -11.08
C ASN A 163 3.75 -19.91 -11.82
N TYR A 164 3.93 -18.79 -11.12
CA TYR A 164 3.93 -17.45 -11.75
C TYR A 164 5.30 -16.78 -11.80
N THR A 165 6.24 -17.14 -10.93
CA THR A 165 7.56 -16.49 -10.88
C THR A 165 8.37 -16.92 -12.09
N GLY A 166 8.89 -15.95 -12.86
CA GLY A 166 9.60 -16.23 -14.12
C GLY A 166 8.73 -16.19 -15.38
N ASN A 167 7.40 -16.17 -15.25
CA ASN A 167 6.51 -15.87 -16.39
C ASN A 167 6.61 -14.38 -16.77
N SER A 168 6.03 -14.03 -17.92
CA SER A 168 5.98 -12.65 -18.39
C SER A 168 4.56 -12.18 -18.73
N ILE A 169 4.34 -10.88 -18.57
CA ILE A 169 3.15 -10.16 -19.02
C ILE A 169 3.65 -8.95 -19.80
N PHE A 170 3.17 -8.78 -21.03
CA PHE A 170 3.65 -7.72 -21.94
C PHE A 170 5.18 -7.70 -22.06
N ASN A 171 5.81 -8.88 -22.14
CA ASN A 171 7.27 -9.05 -22.17
C ASN A 171 8.03 -8.60 -20.91
N HIS A 172 7.33 -8.32 -19.81
CA HIS A 172 7.94 -7.98 -18.53
C HIS A 172 7.80 -9.14 -17.53
N LYS A 173 8.87 -9.41 -16.78
CA LYS A 173 8.90 -10.53 -15.84
C LYS A 173 7.96 -10.30 -14.66
N ILE A 174 7.45 -11.39 -14.11
CA ILE A 174 6.76 -11.43 -12.84
C ILE A 174 7.77 -11.83 -11.76
N PHE A 175 7.97 -10.94 -10.79
CA PHE A 175 8.88 -11.10 -9.66
C PHE A 175 8.10 -11.45 -8.40
N ASN A 176 8.77 -12.16 -7.49
CA ASN A 176 8.31 -12.24 -6.12
C ASN A 176 8.69 -10.93 -5.41
N TYR A 177 7.80 -10.41 -4.55
CA TYR A 177 8.10 -9.20 -3.78
C TYR A 177 9.36 -9.32 -2.91
N THR A 178 9.74 -10.53 -2.51
CA THR A 178 10.97 -10.76 -1.72
C THR A 178 12.25 -10.61 -2.52
N GLU A 179 12.18 -10.59 -3.86
CA GLU A 179 13.33 -10.48 -4.75
C GLU A 179 13.76 -9.02 -4.99
N LEU A 180 12.99 -8.06 -4.50
CA LEU A 180 13.26 -6.65 -4.76
C LEU A 180 14.20 -6.05 -3.72
N ALA A 181 15.12 -5.21 -4.21
CA ALA A 181 16.01 -4.39 -3.40
C ALA A 181 15.30 -3.16 -2.81
N ASP A 182 15.99 -2.53 -1.86
CA ASP A 182 15.54 -1.43 -0.99
C ASP A 182 15.44 -0.06 -1.69
N ASP A 183 15.45 -0.02 -3.02
CA ASP A 183 15.34 1.20 -3.84
C ASP A 183 14.23 1.13 -4.90
N ASN A 184 13.47 0.04 -4.90
CA ASN A 184 12.41 -0.23 -5.87
C ASN A 184 11.06 0.34 -5.40
N ILE A 185 10.20 0.67 -6.37
CA ILE A 185 8.85 1.18 -6.15
C ILE A 185 7.85 0.15 -6.65
N ALA A 186 6.83 -0.18 -5.85
CA ALA A 186 5.63 -0.83 -6.40
C ALA A 186 4.46 0.13 -6.47
N ILE A 187 3.72 0.07 -7.58
CA ILE A 187 2.47 0.81 -7.74
C ILE A 187 1.33 -0.18 -7.73
N PHE A 188 0.31 0.10 -6.93
CA PHE A 188 -0.91 -0.68 -6.88
C PHE A 188 -2.12 0.19 -7.17
N SER A 189 -3.00 -0.32 -8.02
CA SER A 189 -4.26 0.32 -8.34
C SER A 189 -5.42 -0.65 -8.09
N THR A 190 -6.39 -0.20 -7.28
CA THR A 190 -7.61 -0.97 -6.96
C THR A 190 -8.78 -0.62 -7.86
N LYS A 191 -8.80 0.57 -8.46
CA LYS A 191 -9.79 0.99 -9.46
C LYS A 191 -9.14 1.83 -10.56
N ILE A 192 -9.76 1.82 -11.73
CA ILE A 192 -9.34 2.64 -12.88
C ILE A 192 -10.48 3.57 -13.26
N ASN A 193 -10.21 4.87 -13.24
CA ASN A 193 -11.06 5.87 -13.87
C ASN A 193 -10.39 6.25 -15.18
N PHE A 194 -11.10 6.14 -16.30
CA PHE A 194 -10.63 6.70 -17.56
C PHE A 194 -10.82 8.21 -17.50
N LEU A 195 -9.74 8.97 -17.71
CA LEU A 195 -9.79 10.43 -17.86
C LEU A 195 -10.09 10.87 -19.30
N PHE A 196 -10.32 9.91 -20.20
CA PHE A 196 -10.66 10.17 -21.59
C PHE A 196 -12.00 9.47 -21.86
N ASN A 197 -13.06 10.27 -21.85
CA ASN A 197 -14.34 9.91 -22.47
C ASN A 197 -14.24 10.15 -23.98
#